data_AF-G8X978-F1
#
_entry.id   AF-G8X978-F1
#
_cell.length_a   1.000
_cell.length_b   1.000
_cell.length_c   1.000
_cell.angle_alpha   90.00
_cell.angle_beta   90.00
_cell.angle_gamma   90.00
#
_symmetry.space_group_name_H-M   'P 1'
#
loop_
_entity.id
_entity.type
_entity.pdbx_description
1 polymer ?
#
loop_
_entity_poly.entity_id
_entity_poly.type
_entity_poly.pdbx_seq_one_letter_code
_entity_poly.pdbx_strand_id
1 'polypeptide(L)'
;MKTSKKIDLYQIIKESIELYKKNILLVGFVFFILTVVLVSLLNVGLKTFYKGEDLLEYLKNFNPEKLSIQAKLLYLLGATIIVVLVAPFNAGILKIMKDAEEGKEVRINTFFHYINSPYYFSIVLVTLLISGAGLFINTSIEGLIGDYKIKSFISFFISVSTSILTFTALPQCYF
;
A
#
# COMPACT_ATOMS: atom_id res chain seq x y z
N MET A 1 -27.04 8.87 25.90
CA MET A 1 -27.26 7.39 25.90
C MET A 1 -26.62 6.85 24.61
N LYS A 2 -25.37 6.35 24.67
CA LYS A 2 -24.72 5.73 23.50
C LYS A 2 -25.43 4.40 23.25
N THR A 3 -26.28 4.36 22.23
CA THR A 3 -26.91 3.11 21.79
C THR A 3 -25.80 2.16 21.35
N SER A 4 -25.64 1.06 22.10
CA SER A 4 -24.83 -0.08 21.68
C SER A 4 -25.45 -0.62 20.40
N LYS A 5 -25.01 -0.16 19.23
CA LYS A 5 -25.30 -0.82 17.95
C LYS A 5 -24.84 -2.27 18.13
N LYS A 6 -25.78 -3.21 18.18
CA LYS A 6 -25.44 -4.62 18.03
C LYS A 6 -24.70 -4.73 16.71
N ILE A 7 -23.43 -5.12 16.77
CA ILE A 7 -22.62 -5.37 15.59
C ILE A 7 -23.17 -6.66 15.00
N ASP A 8 -23.99 -6.54 13.97
CA ASP A 8 -24.41 -7.66 13.15
C ASP A 8 -23.34 -7.90 12.08
N LEU A 9 -22.40 -8.79 12.39
CA LEU A 9 -21.31 -9.16 11.49
C LEU A 9 -21.84 -9.70 10.16
N TYR A 10 -22.95 -10.44 10.16
CA TYR A 10 -23.52 -10.97 8.94
C TYR A 10 -23.99 -9.85 8.02
N GLN A 11 -24.72 -8.87 8.58
CA GLN A 11 -25.20 -7.72 7.83
C GLN A 11 -24.04 -6.88 7.29
N ILE A 12 -23.03 -6.57 8.12
CA ILE A 12 -21.86 -5.79 7.71
C ILE A 12 -21.10 -6.48 6.56
N ILE A 13 -20.89 -7.80 6.65
CA ILE A 13 -20.21 -8.56 5.60
C ILE A 13 -21.04 -8.55 4.31
N LYS A 14 -22.36 -8.74 4.42
CA LYS A 14 -23.27 -8.74 3.27
C LYS A 14 -23.25 -7.39 2.55
N GLU A 15 -23.42 -6.30 3.28
CA GLU A 15 -23.37 -4.93 2.74
C GLU A 15 -22.01 -4.63 2.10
N SER A 16 -20.91 -5.03 2.75
CA SER A 16 -19.55 -4.86 2.22
C SER A 16 -19.34 -5.62 0.90
N ILE A 17 -19.86 -6.84 0.78
CA ILE A 17 -19.78 -7.65 -0.46
C ILE A 17 -20.62 -7.02 -1.57
N GLU A 18 -21.83 -6.55 -1.27
CA GLU A 18 -22.69 -5.86 -2.26
C GLU A 18 -22.04 -4.57 -2.76
N LEU A 19 -21.46 -3.78 -1.85
CA LEU A 19 -20.71 -2.57 -2.16
C LEU A 19 -19.49 -2.86 -3.05
N TYR A 20 -18.72 -3.90 -2.70
CA TYR A 20 -17.59 -4.34 -3.49
C TYR A 20 -18.03 -4.74 -4.91
N LYS A 21 -19.05 -5.60 -5.04
CA LYS A 21 -19.57 -6.04 -6.34
C LYS A 21 -20.01 -4.88 -7.21
N LYS A 22 -20.66 -3.86 -6.63
CA LYS A 22 -21.13 -2.68 -7.36
C LYS A 22 -19.98 -1.82 -7.91
N ASN A 23 -18.86 -1.74 -7.17
CA ASN A 23 -17.77 -0.83 -7.48
C ASN A 23 -16.50 -1.51 -8.03
N ILE A 24 -16.47 -2.84 -8.10
CA ILE A 24 -15.28 -3.63 -8.47
C ILE A 24 -14.73 -3.25 -9.85
N LEU A 25 -15.59 -2.97 -10.83
CA LEU A 25 -15.15 -2.60 -12.18
C LEU A 25 -14.46 -1.23 -12.18
N LEU A 26 -15.03 -0.25 -11.48
CA LEU A 26 -14.45 1.08 -11.39
C LEU A 26 -13.12 1.05 -10.64
N VAL A 27 -13.10 0.44 -9.46
CA VAL A 27 -11.91 0.33 -8.62
C VAL A 27 -10.83 -0.49 -9.31
N GLY A 28 -11.21 -1.59 -9.98
CA GLY A 28 -10.32 -2.43 -10.77
C GLY A 28 -9.71 -1.69 -11.96
N PHE A 29 -10.52 -0.93 -12.72
CA PHE A 29 -10.02 -0.12 -13.84
C PHE A 29 -9.01 0.93 -13.38
N VAL A 30 -9.31 1.59 -12.27
CA VAL A 30 -8.46 2.59 -11.66
C VAL A 30 -7.14 1.97 -11.14
N PHE A 31 -7.22 0.81 -10.47
CA PHE A 31 -6.06 0.07 -10.00
C PHE A 31 -5.19 -0.43 -11.17
N PHE A 32 -5.82 -0.83 -12.27
CA PHE A 32 -5.14 -1.22 -13.50
C PHE A 32 -4.32 -0.06 -14.09
N ILE A 33 -4.92 1.14 -14.22
CA ILE A 33 -4.21 2.34 -14.69
C ILE A 33 -3.02 2.64 -13.78
N LEU A 34 -3.22 2.65 -12.46
CA LEU A 34 -2.14 2.89 -11.50
C LEU A 34 -1.00 1.88 -11.66
N THR A 35 -1.33 0.59 -11.82
CA THR A 35 -0.35 -0.48 -12.01
C THR A 35 0.44 -0.27 -13.31
N VAL A 36 -0.23 0.02 -14.43
CA VAL A 36 0.44 0.28 -15.71
C VAL A 36 1.40 1.46 -15.60
N VAL A 37 0.98 2.55 -14.96
CA VAL A 37 1.83 3.74 -14.75
C VAL A 37 3.03 3.41 -13.87
N LEU A 38 2.83 2.75 -12.73
CA LEU A 38 3.92 2.39 -11.81
C LEU A 38 4.93 1.45 -12.45
N VAL A 39 4.46 0.39 -13.13
CA VAL A 39 5.33 -0.55 -13.83
C VAL A 39 6.11 0.15 -14.95
N SER A 40 5.47 1.07 -15.68
CA SER A 40 6.15 1.85 -16.72
C SER A 40 7.24 2.75 -16.13
N LEU A 41 6.94 3.47 -15.03
CA LEU A 41 7.92 4.30 -14.33
C LEU A 41 9.10 3.48 -13.79
N LEU A 42 8.81 2.32 -13.19
CA LEU A 42 9.85 1.40 -12.71
C LEU A 42 10.72 0.88 -13.86
N ASN A 43 10.13 0.51 -15.00
CA ASN A 43 10.89 0.07 -16.18
C ASN A 43 11.82 1.16 -16.72
N VAL A 44 11.34 2.41 -16.81
CA VAL A 44 12.16 3.55 -17.24
C VAL A 44 13.28 3.84 -16.24
N GLY A 45 12.96 3.87 -14.94
CA GLY A 45 13.94 4.06 -13.88
C GLY A 45 15.03 3.00 -13.92
N LEU A 46 14.64 1.72 -13.94
CA LEU A 46 15.56 0.59 -13.98
C LEU A 46 16.46 0.63 -15.22
N LYS A 47 15.94 0.88 -16.43
CA LYS A 47 16.76 1.02 -17.65
C LYS A 47 17.76 2.19 -17.60
N THR A 48 17.44 3.24 -16.84
CA THR A 48 18.32 4.40 -16.69
C THR A 48 19.51 4.10 -15.77
N PHE A 49 19.29 3.33 -14.70
CA PHE A 49 20.34 2.96 -13.74
C PHE A 49 21.05 1.65 -14.09
N TYR A 50 20.39 0.73 -14.78
CA TYR A 50 20.91 -0.56 -15.19
C TYR A 50 21.25 -0.53 -16.68
N LYS A 51 22.54 -0.49 -16.99
CA LYS A 51 23.08 -0.53 -18.37
C LYS A 51 23.32 -1.96 -18.90
N GLY A 52 22.92 -2.99 -18.16
CA GLY A 52 23.08 -4.39 -18.56
C GLY A 52 22.02 -4.80 -19.58
N GLU A 53 22.36 -5.80 -20.39
CA GLU A 53 21.52 -6.24 -21.52
C GLU A 53 20.28 -7.05 -21.09
N ASP A 54 20.27 -7.63 -19.88
CA ASP A 54 19.15 -8.45 -19.40
C ASP A 54 18.72 -8.12 -17.95
N LEU A 55 17.80 -7.15 -17.83
CA LEU A 55 17.19 -6.74 -16.57
C LEU A 55 16.45 -7.90 -15.86
N LEU A 56 15.84 -8.81 -16.63
CA LEU A 56 15.07 -9.93 -16.08
C LEU A 56 15.97 -10.92 -15.36
N GLU A 57 17.15 -11.19 -15.91
CA GLU A 57 18.14 -12.05 -15.29
C GLU A 57 18.75 -11.43 -14.01
N TYR A 58 18.94 -10.10 -14.00
CA TYR A 58 19.35 -9.37 -12.80
C TYR A 58 18.30 -9.44 -11.69
N LEU A 59 17.02 -9.23 -12.02
CA LEU A 59 15.91 -9.29 -11.06
C LEU A 59 15.73 -10.69 -10.47
N LYS A 60 15.93 -11.76 -11.26
CA LYS A 60 15.87 -13.15 -10.77
C LYS A 60 16.90 -13.46 -9.70
N ASN A 61 18.07 -12.83 -9.78
CA ASN A 61 19.18 -13.04 -8.85
C ASN A 61 19.31 -11.92 -7.80
N PHE A 62 18.35 -10.99 -7.75
CA PHE A 62 18.38 -9.86 -6.84
C PHE A 62 18.18 -10.33 -5.40
N ASN A 63 19.23 -10.18 -4.58
CA ASN A 63 19.16 -10.43 -3.15
C ASN A 63 19.35 -9.10 -2.38
N PRO A 64 18.26 -8.55 -1.80
CA PRO A 64 18.31 -7.31 -1.02
C PRO A 64 19.27 -7.37 0.18
N GLU A 65 19.48 -8.56 0.74
CA GLU A 65 20.30 -8.75 1.95
C GLU A 65 21.79 -8.51 1.68
N LYS A 66 22.23 -8.83 0.45
CA LYS A 66 23.63 -8.68 -0.02
C LYS A 66 23.96 -7.27 -0.50
N LEU A 67 22.99 -6.35 -0.49
CA LEU A 67 23.22 -4.97 -0.93
C LEU A 67 24.16 -4.23 0.03
N SER A 68 25.04 -3.39 -0.53
CA SER A 68 25.84 -2.45 0.25
C SER A 68 24.94 -1.45 0.98
N ILE A 69 25.46 -0.80 2.03
CA ILE A 69 24.73 0.23 2.79
C ILE A 69 24.21 1.34 1.86
N GLN A 70 25.03 1.78 0.91
CA GLN A 70 24.66 2.80 -0.08
C GLN A 70 23.48 2.33 -0.96
N ALA A 71 23.51 1.08 -1.41
CA ALA A 71 22.43 0.49 -2.20
C ALA A 71 21.13 0.30 -1.38
N LYS A 72 21.23 -0.04 -0.09
CA LYS A 72 20.08 -0.10 0.83
C LYS A 72 19.43 1.27 1.02
N LEU A 73 20.22 2.34 1.11
CA LEU A 73 19.70 3.72 1.19
C LEU A 73 18.98 4.13 -0.10
N LEU A 74 19.54 3.81 -1.27
CA LEU A 74 18.90 4.03 -2.57
C LEU A 74 17.58 3.26 -2.70
N TYR A 75 17.55 2.01 -2.23
CA TYR A 75 16.33 1.21 -2.17
C TYR A 75 15.26 1.86 -1.29
N LEU A 76 15.62 2.34 -0.10
CA LEU A 76 14.71 3.02 0.81
C LEU A 76 14.14 4.31 0.21
N LEU A 77 14.98 5.10 -0.48
CA LEU A 77 14.53 6.29 -1.20
C LEU A 77 13.53 5.94 -2.31
N GLY A 78 13.82 4.91 -3.11
CA GLY A 78 12.91 4.42 -4.14
C GLY A 78 11.57 3.96 -3.57
N ALA A 79 11.59 3.17 -2.49
CA ALA A 79 10.38 2.74 -1.79
C ALA A 79 9.58 3.92 -1.25
N THR A 80 10.24 4.95 -0.71
CA THR A 80 9.60 6.17 -0.21
C THR A 80 8.86 6.90 -1.34
N ILE A 81 9.49 7.05 -2.51
CA ILE A 81 8.86 7.68 -3.69
C ILE A 81 7.61 6.89 -4.11
N ILE A 82 7.69 5.55 -4.13
CA ILE A 82 6.54 4.70 -4.44
C ILE A 82 5.41 4.94 -3.44
N VAL A 83 5.70 5.01 -2.13
CA VAL A 83 4.68 5.27 -1.11
C VAL A 83 4.03 6.64 -1.31
N VAL A 84 4.82 7.69 -1.58
CA VAL A 84 4.35 9.06 -1.84
C VAL A 84 3.38 9.09 -3.04
N LEU A 85 3.63 8.27 -4.05
CA LEU A 85 2.76 8.13 -5.21
C LEU A 85 1.51 7.31 -4.90
N VAL A 86 1.63 6.17 -4.21
CA VAL A 86 0.56 5.17 -4.06
C VAL A 86 -0.41 5.46 -2.90
N ALA A 87 0.08 5.99 -1.78
CA ALA A 87 -0.73 6.27 -0.59
C ALA A 87 -2.03 7.08 -0.84
N PRO A 88 -2.01 8.22 -1.57
CA PRO A 88 -3.24 8.99 -1.84
C PRO A 88 -4.28 8.21 -2.65
N PHE A 89 -3.84 7.29 -3.51
CA PHE A 89 -4.72 6.45 -4.31
C PHE A 89 -5.43 5.39 -3.48
N ASN A 90 -4.71 4.76 -2.54
CA ASN A 90 -5.34 3.84 -1.58
C ASN A 90 -6.41 4.55 -0.74
N ALA A 91 -6.12 5.77 -0.28
CA ALA A 91 -7.11 6.61 0.40
C ALA A 91 -8.31 6.95 -0.51
N GLY A 92 -8.06 7.23 -1.79
CA GLY A 92 -9.09 7.50 -2.80
C GLY A 92 -10.03 6.31 -3.03
N ILE A 93 -9.51 5.09 -3.04
CA ILE A 93 -10.33 3.86 -3.12
C ILE A 93 -11.23 3.72 -1.89
N LEU A 94 -10.70 3.97 -0.69
CA LEU A 94 -11.49 3.94 0.54
C LEU A 94 -12.59 5.02 0.53
N LYS A 95 -12.31 6.19 -0.05
CA LYS A 95 -13.32 7.23 -0.25
C LYS A 95 -14.39 6.80 -1.23
N ILE A 96 -14.04 6.14 -2.34
CA ILE A 96 -15.01 5.59 -3.30
C ILE A 96 -15.97 4.63 -2.58
N MET A 97 -15.45 3.75 -1.72
CA MET A 97 -16.29 2.83 -0.96
C MET A 97 -17.22 3.57 0.01
N LYS A 98 -16.70 4.55 0.76
CA LYS A 98 -17.53 5.36 1.66
C LYS A 98 -18.61 6.16 0.91
N ASP A 99 -18.25 6.83 -0.17
CA ASP A 99 -19.20 7.60 -0.97
C ASP A 99 -20.28 6.66 -1.55
N ALA A 100 -19.91 5.46 -1.97
CA ALA A 100 -20.86 4.44 -2.45
C ALA A 100 -21.79 3.92 -1.33
N GLU A 101 -21.29 3.74 -0.11
CA GLU A 101 -22.07 3.32 1.07
C GLU A 101 -23.07 4.42 1.46
N GLU A 102 -22.65 5.69 1.42
CA GLU A 102 -23.48 6.85 1.72
C GLU A 102 -24.44 7.24 0.57
N GLY A 103 -24.46 6.47 -0.52
CA GLY A 103 -25.34 6.73 -1.68
C GLY A 103 -24.94 7.95 -2.51
N LYS A 104 -23.73 8.47 -2.36
CA LYS A 104 -23.18 9.57 -3.15
C LYS A 104 -22.78 9.10 -4.55
N GLU A 105 -22.70 10.05 -5.47
CA GLU A 105 -22.25 9.78 -6.83
C GLU A 105 -20.77 9.38 -6.84
N VAL A 106 -20.50 8.15 -7.30
CA VAL A 106 -19.14 7.62 -7.42
C VAL A 106 -18.59 7.98 -8.80
N ARG A 107 -17.47 8.71 -8.85
CA ARG A 107 -16.81 9.11 -10.08
C ARG A 107 -15.33 8.75 -10.06
N ILE A 108 -14.73 8.55 -11.24
CA ILE A 108 -13.29 8.29 -11.39
C ILE A 108 -12.46 9.39 -10.71
N ASN A 109 -12.91 10.65 -10.75
CA ASN A 109 -12.19 11.77 -10.12
C ASN A 109 -12.05 11.63 -8.58
N THR A 110 -12.95 10.88 -7.92
CA THR A 110 -12.87 10.63 -6.48
C THR A 110 -11.57 9.89 -6.10
N PHE A 111 -11.00 9.11 -7.03
CA PHE A 111 -9.73 8.43 -6.85
C PHE A 111 -8.55 9.38 -6.65
N PHE A 112 -8.54 10.50 -7.38
CA PHE A 112 -7.47 11.50 -7.33
C PHE A 112 -7.70 12.53 -6.21
N HIS A 113 -8.78 12.41 -5.45
CA HIS A 113 -9.22 13.43 -4.51
C HIS A 113 -8.15 13.82 -3.50
N TYR A 114 -7.44 12.85 -2.94
CA TYR A 114 -6.47 13.11 -1.88
C TYR A 114 -5.13 13.66 -2.36
N ILE A 115 -4.83 13.60 -3.66
CA ILE A 115 -3.58 14.16 -4.23
C ILE A 115 -3.53 15.67 -4.04
N ASN A 116 -4.66 16.35 -4.23
CA ASN A 116 -4.76 17.81 -4.11
C ASN A 116 -5.45 18.25 -2.80
N SER A 117 -5.55 17.34 -1.83
CA SER A 117 -6.22 17.62 -0.56
C SER A 117 -5.25 18.13 0.51
N PRO A 118 -5.73 18.90 1.51
CA PRO A 118 -4.93 19.22 2.70
C PRO A 118 -4.45 17.99 3.48
N TYR A 119 -5.12 16.84 3.31
CA TYR A 119 -4.79 15.58 3.98
C TYR A 119 -3.69 14.78 3.27
N TYR A 120 -3.21 15.22 2.10
CA TYR A 120 -2.18 14.52 1.33
C TYR A 120 -0.96 14.19 2.18
N PHE A 121 -0.42 15.19 2.88
CA PHE A 121 0.77 15.02 3.71
C PHE A 121 0.53 14.03 4.86
N SER A 122 -0.62 14.13 5.54
CA SER A 122 -0.99 13.22 6.62
C SER A 122 -1.10 11.77 6.13
N ILE A 123 -1.73 11.55 4.98
CA ILE A 123 -1.88 10.23 4.35
C ILE A 123 -0.52 9.62 4.02
N VAL A 124 0.35 10.40 3.38
CA VAL A 124 1.70 9.97 3.01
C VAL A 124 2.52 9.67 4.26
N LEU A 125 2.50 10.57 5.25
CA LEU A 125 3.28 10.45 6.49
C LEU A 125 2.87 9.21 7.29
N VAL A 126 1.58 8.96 7.49
CA VAL A 126 1.09 7.78 8.21
C VAL A 126 1.49 6.50 7.49
N THR A 127 1.35 6.46 6.15
CA THR A 127 1.73 5.28 5.37
C THR A 127 3.25 5.01 5.44
N LEU A 128 4.06 6.07 5.40
CA LEU A 128 5.52 5.98 5.56
C LEU A 128 5.92 5.52 6.96
N LEU A 129 5.28 6.04 8.01
CA LEU A 129 5.57 5.65 9.40
C LEU A 129 5.24 4.16 9.62
N ILE A 130 4.09 3.69 9.13
CA ILE A 130 3.69 2.29 9.28
C ILE A 130 4.63 1.37 8.48
N SER A 131 4.95 1.75 7.23
CA SER A 131 5.84 0.98 6.37
C SER A 131 7.28 0.97 6.91
N GLY A 132 7.78 2.11 7.38
CA GLY A 132 9.08 2.25 8.01
C GLY A 132 9.20 1.46 9.31
N ALA A 133 8.16 1.49 10.16
CA ALA A 133 8.10 0.67 11.36
C ALA A 133 8.11 -0.82 11.02
N GLY A 134 7.34 -1.23 10.00
CA GLY A 134 7.34 -2.61 9.49
C GLY A 134 8.71 -3.09 9.03
N LEU A 135 9.41 -2.26 8.24
CA LEU A 135 10.77 -2.53 7.79
C LEU A 135 11.75 -2.60 8.96
N PHE A 136 11.68 -1.65 9.89
CA PHE A 136 12.55 -1.63 11.06
C PHE A 136 12.38 -2.88 11.93
N ILE A 137 11.14 -3.31 12.18
CA ILE A 137 10.85 -4.52 12.95
C ILE A 137 11.37 -5.75 12.20
N ASN A 138 11.10 -5.87 10.90
CA ASN A 138 11.62 -6.96 10.09
C ASN A 138 13.15 -7.04 10.17
N THR A 139 13.87 -5.97 9.84
CA THR A 139 15.34 -5.97 9.85
C THR A 139 15.92 -6.22 11.25
N SER A 140 15.27 -5.75 12.31
CA SER A 140 15.71 -6.02 13.69
C SER A 140 15.60 -7.51 14.04
N ILE A 141 14.51 -8.17 13.62
CA ILE A 141 14.30 -9.60 13.85
C ILE A 141 15.25 -10.45 13.01
N GLU A 142 15.55 -10.01 11.78
CA GLU A 142 16.54 -10.67 10.92
C GLU A 142 17.92 -10.77 11.57
N GLY A 143 18.32 -9.78 12.37
CA GLY A 143 19.59 -9.81 13.10
C GLY A 143 19.61 -10.76 14.30
N LEU A 144 18.44 -11.22 14.77
CA LEU A 144 18.31 -12.03 15.99
C LEU A 144 18.02 -13.51 15.70
N ILE A 145 17.40 -13.84 14.56
CA ILE A 145 16.96 -15.18 14.21
C ILE A 145 17.76 -15.71 13.02
N GLY A 146 18.56 -16.75 13.26
CA GLY A 146 19.38 -17.40 12.20
C GLY A 146 18.62 -18.39 11.31
N ASP A 147 17.44 -18.87 11.73
CA ASP A 147 16.65 -19.82 10.93
C ASP A 147 15.77 -19.10 9.90
N TYR A 148 16.06 -19.37 8.62
CA TYR A 148 15.34 -18.81 7.48
C TYR A 148 13.84 -19.12 7.47
N LYS A 149 13.41 -20.32 7.89
CA LYS A 149 11.99 -20.70 7.88
C LYS A 149 11.19 -19.89 8.91
N ILE A 150 11.75 -19.75 10.10
CA ILE A 150 11.14 -18.96 11.19
C ILE A 150 11.12 -17.48 10.80
N LYS A 151 12.21 -16.97 10.22
CA LYS A 151 12.30 -15.60 9.70
C LYS A 151 11.20 -15.30 8.67
N SER A 152 11.05 -16.16 7.65
CA SER A 152 10.05 -15.96 6.59
C SER A 152 8.62 -15.97 7.16
N PHE A 153 8.33 -16.88 8.08
CA PHE A 153 7.04 -16.94 8.77
C PHE A 153 6.75 -15.65 9.54
N ILE A 154 7.69 -15.15 10.36
CA ILE A 154 7.50 -13.91 11.12
C ILE A 154 7.36 -12.71 10.19
N SER A 155 8.15 -12.64 9.12
CA SER A 155 8.10 -11.55 8.14
C SER A 155 6.73 -11.48 7.45
N PHE A 156 6.11 -12.63 7.17
CA PHE A 156 4.74 -12.69 6.66
C PHE A 156 3.74 -12.05 7.64
N PHE A 157 3.79 -12.38 8.94
CA PHE A 157 2.89 -11.76 9.93
C PHE A 157 3.11 -10.26 10.03
N ILE A 158 4.35 -9.78 10.02
CA ILE A 158 4.65 -8.34 10.05
C ILE A 158 4.07 -7.66 8.81
N SER A 159 4.21 -8.27 7.63
CA SER A 159 3.63 -7.75 6.39
C SER A 159 2.10 -7.66 6.44
N VAL A 160 1.43 -8.69 6.98
CA VAL A 160 -0.03 -8.69 7.14
C VAL A 160 -0.45 -7.63 8.16
N SER A 161 0.22 -7.55 9.31
CA SER A 161 -0.08 -6.56 10.36
C SER A 161 0.09 -5.13 9.88
N THR A 162 1.20 -4.82 9.18
CA THR A 162 1.44 -3.48 8.62
C THR A 162 0.42 -3.12 7.54
N SER A 163 -0.03 -4.09 6.75
CA SER A 163 -1.11 -3.90 5.77
C SER A 163 -2.43 -3.55 6.45
N ILE A 164 -2.84 -4.32 7.47
CA ILE A 164 -4.07 -4.07 8.25
C ILE A 164 -4.00 -2.70 8.93
N LEU A 165 -2.86 -2.35 9.54
CA LEU A 165 -2.64 -1.06 10.17
C LEU A 165 -2.76 0.09 9.16
N THR A 166 -2.21 -0.07 7.96
CA THR A 166 -2.33 0.95 6.90
C THR A 166 -3.79 1.16 6.51
N PHE A 167 -4.55 0.09 6.24
CA PHE A 167 -5.96 0.19 5.88
C PHE A 167 -6.85 0.78 6.97
N THR A 168 -6.49 0.61 8.25
CA THR A 168 -7.25 1.15 9.38
C THR A 168 -6.84 2.57 9.77
N ALA A 169 -5.57 2.93 9.58
CA ALA A 169 -5.06 4.27 9.90
C ALA A 169 -5.38 5.31 8.82
N LEU A 170 -5.44 4.91 7.54
CA LEU A 170 -5.78 5.81 6.44
C LEU A 170 -7.12 6.55 6.66
N PRO A 171 -8.24 5.86 6.97
CA PRO A 171 -9.51 6.48 7.34
C PRO A 171 -9.38 7.58 8.42
N GLN A 172 -8.53 7.36 9.43
CA GLN A 172 -8.38 8.28 10.58
C GLN A 172 -7.70 9.60 10.20
N CYS A 173 -7.06 9.67 9.03
CA CYS A 173 -6.40 10.89 8.57
C CYS A 173 -7.41 11.94 8.06
N TYR A 174 -8.61 11.54 7.66
CA TYR A 174 -9.56 12.40 6.94
C TYR A 174 -11.05 12.09 7.19
N PHE A 175 -11.37 11.23 8.17
CA PHE A 175 -12.72 11.01 8.68
C PHE A 175 -12.93 11.59 10.08
#